data_AF-A0A924M4L7-F1
#
_entry.id   AF-A0A924M4L7-F1
#
_cell.length_a   1.000
_cell.length_b   1.000
_cell.length_c   1.000
_cell.angle_alpha   90.00
_cell.angle_beta   90.00
_cell.angle_gamma   90.00
#
_symmetry.space_group_name_H-M   'P 1'
#
loop_
_entity.id
_entity.type
_entity.pdbx_description
1 polymer ?
#
loop_
_entity_poly.entity_id
_entity_poly.type
_entity_poly.pdbx_seq_one_letter_code
_entity_poly.pdbx_strand_id
1 'polypeptide(L)'
;RNFPDESSVIRHIPANDEAIRGSLEYAKDRMKKKVLGALEAVQGGVRRVIFGDARGENSVSRALEGHGTVISNVDALEPVLA
;
A
#
# COMPACT_ATOMS: atom_id res chain seq x y z
N ARG A 1 -4.87 11.79 1.03
CA ARG A 1 -5.51 12.91 1.79
C ARG A 1 -4.71 14.14 1.36
N ASN A 2 -5.27 15.07 0.57
CA ASN A 2 -4.58 16.18 -0.15
C ASN A 2 -3.81 15.82 -1.45
N PHE A 3 -4.51 15.35 -2.48
CA PHE A 3 -3.93 15.29 -3.84
C PHE A 3 -3.80 16.70 -4.44
N PRO A 4 -2.69 17.07 -5.12
CA PRO A 4 -1.55 16.25 -5.56
C PRO A 4 -0.28 16.38 -4.70
N ASP A 5 -0.37 16.78 -3.44
CA ASP A 5 0.79 16.98 -2.57
C ASP A 5 1.54 15.65 -2.34
N GLU A 6 2.76 15.54 -2.89
CA GLU A 6 3.61 14.34 -2.78
C GLU A 6 4.09 14.07 -1.34
N SER A 7 3.99 15.06 -0.43
CA SER A 7 4.27 14.86 1.01
C SER A 7 3.12 14.14 1.74
N SER A 8 1.94 14.04 1.11
CA SER A 8 0.75 13.43 1.68
C SER A 8 0.59 11.93 1.38
N VAL A 9 1.65 11.30 0.85
CA VAL A 9 1.67 9.86 0.51
C VAL A 9 1.45 9.02 1.76
N ILE A 10 0.41 8.20 1.72
CA ILE A 10 0.13 7.21 2.77
C ILE A 10 1.22 6.14 2.69
N ARG A 11 2.03 6.01 3.74
CA ARG A 11 3.15 5.05 3.78
C ARG A 11 2.69 3.61 4.01
N HIS A 12 1.63 3.42 4.80
CA HIS A 12 1.12 2.10 5.14
C HIS A 12 -0.42 2.10 5.16
N ILE A 13 -1.00 1.02 4.65
CA ILE A 13 -2.43 0.73 4.73
C ILE A 13 -2.58 -0.68 5.31
N PRO A 14 -3.21 -0.85 6.49
CA PRO A 14 -3.50 -2.18 7.02
C PRO A 14 -4.55 -2.87 6.14
N ALA A 15 -4.39 -4.15 5.85
CA ALA A 15 -5.36 -4.92 5.07
C ALA A 15 -6.53 -5.46 5.93
N ASN A 16 -7.19 -4.57 6.66
CA ASN A 16 -8.36 -4.89 7.48
C ASN A 16 -9.67 -4.37 6.86
N ASP A 17 -10.80 -4.80 7.42
CA ASP A 17 -12.13 -4.45 6.92
C ASP A 17 -12.41 -2.95 6.99
N GLU A 18 -11.89 -2.25 8.01
CA GLU A 18 -11.98 -0.80 8.13
C GLU A 18 -11.25 -0.08 6.99
N ALA A 19 -10.05 -0.53 6.63
CA ALA A 19 -9.28 0.04 5.53
C ALA A 19 -9.95 -0.20 4.19
N ILE A 20 -10.61 -1.35 3.98
CA ILE A 20 -11.40 -1.60 2.77
C ILE A 20 -12.55 -0.61 2.68
N ARG A 21 -13.33 -0.46 3.75
CA ARG A 21 -14.45 0.50 3.79
C ARG A 21 -13.97 1.94 3.57
N GLY A 22 -12.91 2.36 4.25
CA GLY A 22 -12.34 3.70 4.10
C GLY A 22 -11.69 3.94 2.72
N SER A 23 -11.07 2.93 2.12
CA SER A 23 -10.46 3.04 0.78
C SER A 23 -11.49 3.36 -0.30
N LEU A 24 -12.75 2.92 -0.12
CA LEU A 24 -13.84 3.25 -1.03
C LEU A 24 -14.19 4.76 -1.02
N GLU A 25 -13.92 5.47 0.08
CA GLU A 25 -14.25 6.88 0.28
C GLU A 25 -13.16 7.83 -0.21
N TYR A 26 -11.88 7.45 -0.05
CA TYR A 26 -10.75 8.35 -0.35
C TYR A 26 -10.04 8.08 -1.68
N ALA A 27 -10.17 6.89 -2.25
CA ALA A 27 -9.53 6.57 -3.52
C ALA A 27 -10.48 6.89 -4.69
N LYS A 28 -10.05 7.78 -5.58
CA LYS A 28 -10.76 8.08 -6.83
C LYS A 28 -10.14 7.31 -8.00
N ASP A 29 -10.98 6.97 -8.98
CA ASP A 29 -10.57 6.45 -10.30
C ASP A 29 -9.65 5.21 -10.24
N ARG A 30 -8.55 5.25 -11.01
CA ARG A 30 -7.60 4.14 -11.16
C ARG A 30 -6.93 3.75 -9.84
N MET A 31 -6.80 4.66 -8.89
CA MET A 31 -6.17 4.35 -7.60
C MET A 31 -7.08 3.50 -6.72
N LYS A 32 -8.40 3.71 -6.78
CA LYS A 32 -9.38 2.87 -6.06
C LYS A 32 -9.25 1.41 -6.43
N LYS A 33 -9.17 1.13 -7.74
CA LYS A 33 -9.02 -0.24 -8.26
C LYS A 33 -7.70 -0.88 -7.83
N LYS A 34 -6.60 -0.11 -7.82
CA LYS A 34 -5.30 -0.59 -7.33
C LYS A 34 -5.39 -0.99 -5.86
N VAL A 35 -5.88 -0.09 -5.00
CA VAL A 35 -5.98 -0.33 -3.57
C VAL A 35 -6.90 -1.52 -3.27
N LEU A 36 -8.07 -1.62 -3.91
CA LEU A 36 -8.97 -2.76 -3.75
C LEU A 36 -8.30 -4.09 -4.12
N GLY A 37 -7.67 -4.18 -5.30
CA GLY A 37 -6.99 -5.42 -5.70
C GLY A 37 -5.82 -5.80 -4.80
N ALA A 38 -5.12 -4.83 -4.22
CA ALA A 38 -4.05 -5.10 -3.25
C ALA A 38 -4.59 -5.58 -1.90
N LEU A 39 -5.71 -5.03 -1.43
CA LEU A 39 -6.39 -5.48 -0.22
C LEU A 39 -6.92 -6.91 -0.42
N GLU A 40 -7.57 -7.20 -1.55
CA GLU A 40 -8.03 -8.55 -1.92
C GLU A 40 -6.87 -9.55 -2.01
N ALA A 41 -5.73 -9.16 -2.60
CA ALA A 41 -4.56 -10.00 -2.68
C ALA A 41 -4.01 -10.36 -1.28
N VAL A 42 -3.91 -9.38 -0.39
CA VAL A 42 -3.40 -9.59 0.97
C VAL A 42 -4.36 -10.45 1.81
N GLN A 43 -5.67 -10.22 1.69
CA GLN A 43 -6.69 -11.08 2.31
C GLN A 43 -6.67 -12.50 1.74
N GLY A 44 -6.32 -12.64 0.46
CA GLY A 44 -6.13 -13.93 -0.22
C GLY A 44 -4.83 -14.65 0.13
N GLY A 45 -4.01 -14.13 1.06
CA GLY A 45 -2.79 -14.78 1.55
C GLY A 45 -1.48 -14.19 1.01
N VAL A 46 -1.52 -13.14 0.18
CA VAL A 46 -0.30 -12.39 -0.18
C VAL A 46 0.22 -11.66 1.05
N ARG A 47 1.50 -11.85 1.38
CA ARG A 47 2.08 -11.29 2.63
C ARG A 47 2.11 -9.77 2.64
N ARG A 48 2.39 -9.15 1.49
CA ARG A 48 2.57 -7.70 1.34
C ARG A 48 2.44 -7.30 -0.12
N VAL A 49 1.77 -6.17 -0.37
CA VAL A 49 1.74 -5.47 -1.66
C VAL A 49 2.39 -4.10 -1.49
N ILE A 50 3.14 -3.64 -2.49
CA ILE A 50 3.81 -2.33 -2.46
C ILE A 50 3.48 -1.56 -3.75
N PHE A 51 2.96 -0.35 -3.61
CA PHE A 51 2.87 0.61 -4.70
C PHE A 51 4.11 1.52 -4.68
N GLY A 52 5.09 1.21 -5.54
CA GLY A 52 6.29 2.02 -5.76
C GLY A 52 6.12 3.08 -6.86
N ASP A 53 7.03 4.06 -6.88
CA ASP A 53 7.15 5.04 -7.97
C ASP A 53 8.06 4.49 -9.08
N ALA A 54 7.51 4.33 -10.27
CA ALA A 54 8.22 3.79 -11.44
C ALA A 54 9.01 4.85 -12.24
N ARG A 55 8.90 6.14 -11.91
CA ARG A 55 9.53 7.23 -12.68
C ARG A 55 11.03 7.39 -12.40
N GLY A 56 11.53 6.88 -11.28
CA GLY A 56 12.92 7.02 -10.85
C GLY A 56 13.78 5.78 -11.11
N GLU A 57 15.10 5.95 -11.00
CA GLU A 57 16.05 4.84 -11.03
C GLU A 57 15.88 3.90 -9.83
N ASN A 58 16.27 2.63 -10.01
CA ASN A 58 16.20 1.58 -9.00
C ASN A 58 14.81 1.42 -8.36
N SER A 59 13.74 1.67 -9.13
CA SER A 59 12.35 1.72 -8.65
C SER A 59 11.91 0.46 -7.88
N VAL A 60 12.34 -0.72 -8.32
CA VAL A 60 12.05 -1.99 -7.63
C VAL A 60 12.76 -2.07 -6.29
N SER A 61 14.07 -1.83 -6.24
CA SER A 61 14.86 -1.88 -4.99
C SER A 61 14.31 -0.88 -3.98
N ARG A 62 14.02 0.35 -4.42
CA ARG A 62 13.42 1.38 -3.58
C ARG A 62 12.06 0.97 -3.03
N ALA A 63 11.20 0.36 -3.85
CA ALA A 63 9.92 -0.15 -3.38
C ALA A 63 10.10 -1.24 -2.30
N LEU A 64 11.04 -2.17 -2.50
CA LEU A 64 11.35 -3.24 -1.54
C LEU A 64 11.91 -2.69 -0.21
N GLU A 65 12.65 -1.58 -0.25
CA GLU A 65 13.11 -0.82 0.92
C GLU A 65 11.98 -0.07 1.66
N GLY A 66 10.75 -0.09 1.12
CA GLY A 66 9.58 0.55 1.71
C GLY A 66 9.28 1.94 1.16
N HIS A 67 9.95 2.39 0.09
CA HIS A 67 9.60 3.64 -0.58
C HIS A 67 8.31 3.48 -1.39
N GLY A 68 7.21 4.02 -0.86
CA GLY A 68 5.92 4.06 -1.53
C GLY A 68 4.78 3.89 -0.51
N THR A 69 3.73 3.19 -0.94
CA THR A 69 2.63 2.76 -0.08
C THR A 69 2.69 1.24 0.09
N VAL A 70 2.80 0.78 1.33
CA VAL A 70 2.83 -0.65 1.69
C VAL A 70 1.46 -1.08 2.20
N ILE A 71 0.97 -2.23 1.72
CA ILE A 71 -0.28 -2.86 2.16
C ILE A 71 0.05 -4.24 2.71
N SER A 72 -0.33 -4.51 3.96
CA SER A 72 -0.07 -5.79 4.64
C SER A 72 -1.05 -6.01 5.78
N ASN A 73 -1.17 -7.26 6.24
CA ASN A 73 -1.80 -7.54 7.53
C ASN A 73 -0.96 -6.92 8.66
N VAL A 74 -1.61 -6.44 9.72
CA VAL A 74 -0.94 -5.81 10.87
C VAL A 74 -0.02 -6.82 11.57
N ASP A 75 -0.38 -8.09 11.54
CA ASP A 75 0.40 -9.21 12.11
C ASP A 75 1.67 -9.55 11.29
N ALA A 76 1.78 -9.06 10.04
CA ALA A 76 2.95 -9.29 9.19
C ALA A 76 4.09 -8.28 9.45
N LEU A 77 3.98 -7.47 10.51
CA LEU A 77 4.96 -6.49 10.96
C LEU A 77 5.78 -6.95 12.16
N GLU A 78 5.66 -8.21 12.60
CA GLU A 78 6.70 -8.83 13.43
C GLU A 78 8.05 -8.61 12.72
N PRO A 79 9.03 -7.96 13.38
CA PRO A 79 10.26 -7.57 12.72
C PRO A 79 10.99 -8.83 12.26
N VAL A 80 11.40 -8.83 10.99
CA VAL A 80 12.46 -9.71 10.51
C VAL A 80 13.77 -9.21 11.15
N LEU A 81 13.92 -9.48 12.44
CA LEU A 81 15.14 -9.34 13.23
C LEU A 81 15.16 -10.49 14.24
N ALA A 82 15.67 -11.64 13.78
CA ALA A 82 16.40 -12.60 14.57
C ALA A 82 17.75 -12.81 13.87
#